data_AF-A0A1W0W2I3-F1
#
_entry.id   AF-A0A1W0W2I3-F1
#
_cell.length_a   1.000
_cell.length_b   1.000
_cell.length_c   1.000
_cell.angle_alpha   90.00
_cell.angle_beta   90.00
_cell.angle_gamma   90.00
#
_symmetry.space_group_name_H-M   'P 1'
#
loop_
_entity.id
_entity.type
_entity.pdbx_description
1 polymer ?
#
loop_
_entity_poly.entity_id
_entity_poly.type
_entity_poly.pdbx_seq_one_letter_code
_entity_poly.pdbx_strand_id
1 'polypeptide(L)'
;MVLSVALPLPPPEAILYDGLPLGAIEAIKAAYGPVVQILDPPKDGFDLTMKINLTKLPPDEEQRNAILTQIASIREVVLGAPLKLLLKHLASRTVAPNVDKLVALVHRPNESFFLAPQADKVTIMYPMRFQDSIDIVLATSFLQYPSFLHETILPHRLLICAVVYPRHVEGKKLDRTVWNLLTFHAYCSEGFMHTRMRRRVESLIQALDRAKSDAEKLKKLSLKNEGDSRS
;
A
#
# COMPACT_ATOMS: atom_id res chain seq x y z
N MET A 1 29.92 10.46 3.70
CA MET A 1 28.78 10.82 4.58
C MET A 1 28.28 9.56 5.26
N VAL A 2 27.82 9.62 6.51
CA VAL A 2 27.23 8.47 7.22
C VAL A 2 25.74 8.75 7.44
N LEU A 3 24.91 7.75 7.21
CA LEU A 3 23.46 7.77 7.41
C LEU A 3 23.09 6.63 8.35
N SER A 4 22.42 6.96 9.46
CA SER A 4 21.84 5.98 10.38
C SER A 4 20.33 6.10 10.36
N VAL A 5 19.64 4.96 10.34
CA VAL A 5 18.18 4.87 10.21
C VAL A 5 17.63 4.01 11.34
N ALA A 6 16.59 4.52 12.00
CA ALA A 6 15.78 3.77 12.94
C ALA A 6 14.47 3.37 12.25
N LEU A 7 14.06 2.12 12.44
CA LEU A 7 12.85 1.52 11.89
C LEU A 7 11.73 1.55 12.93
N PRO A 8 10.46 1.57 12.49
CA PRO A 8 9.35 1.44 13.41
C PRO A 8 9.41 0.10 14.14
N LEU A 9 8.96 0.09 15.40
CA LEU A 9 8.96 -1.12 16.21
C LEU A 9 8.12 -2.21 15.53
N PRO A 10 8.69 -3.40 15.27
CA PRO A 10 7.96 -4.55 14.73
C PRO A 10 6.87 -5.02 15.71
N PRO A 11 5.72 -5.56 15.23
CA PRO A 11 4.82 -6.33 16.06
C PRO A 11 5.51 -7.66 16.42
N PRO A 12 5.03 -8.34 17.49
CA PRO A 12 5.63 -9.60 17.95
C PRO A 12 5.73 -10.69 16.85
N GLU A 13 4.85 -10.65 15.86
CA GLU A 13 4.77 -11.63 14.77
C GLU A 13 5.74 -11.34 13.61
N ALA A 14 6.40 -10.18 13.58
CA ALA A 14 7.33 -9.86 12.51
C ALA A 14 8.65 -10.63 12.68
N ILE A 15 9.11 -11.21 11.57
CA ILE A 15 10.35 -11.98 11.53
C ILE A 15 11.48 -11.02 11.17
N LEU A 16 12.33 -10.71 12.16
CA LEU A 16 13.55 -9.93 11.96
C LEU A 16 14.79 -10.83 12.03
N TYR A 17 15.79 -10.48 11.23
CA TYR A 17 17.13 -11.05 11.25
C TYR A 17 18.11 -9.91 11.52
N ASP A 18 18.85 -9.99 12.62
CA ASP A 18 19.78 -8.95 13.08
C ASP A 18 19.15 -7.54 13.13
N GLY A 19 17.91 -7.45 13.62
CA GLY A 19 17.17 -6.18 13.73
C GLY A 19 16.55 -5.68 12.42
N LEU A 20 16.77 -6.34 11.29
CA LEU A 20 16.25 -5.95 9.98
C LEU A 20 15.22 -6.93 9.41
N PRO A 21 14.28 -6.45 8.57
CA PRO A 21 13.35 -7.33 7.87
C PRO A 21 14.06 -8.31 6.92
N LEU A 22 13.46 -9.49 6.73
CA LEU A 22 13.96 -10.50 5.79
C LEU A 22 14.21 -9.91 4.39
N GLY A 23 15.40 -10.13 3.85
CA GLY A 23 15.81 -9.66 2.52
C GLY A 23 16.25 -8.18 2.48
N ALA A 24 16.25 -7.45 3.59
CA ALA A 24 16.64 -6.04 3.63
C ALA A 24 18.07 -5.80 3.15
N ILE A 25 19.04 -6.58 3.64
CA ILE A 25 20.45 -6.44 3.24
C ILE A 25 20.64 -6.66 1.73
N GLU A 26 19.99 -7.68 1.17
CA GLU A 26 20.02 -7.95 -0.27
C GLU A 26 19.38 -6.83 -1.08
N ALA A 27 18.24 -6.29 -0.61
CA ALA A 27 17.56 -5.18 -1.24
C ALA A 27 18.43 -3.92 -1.26
N ILE A 28 19.10 -3.60 -0.14
CA ILE A 28 20.04 -2.47 -0.03
C ILE A 28 21.22 -2.67 -0.98
N LYS A 29 21.84 -3.84 -0.98
CA LYS A 29 22.97 -4.15 -1.87
C LYS A 29 22.56 -4.04 -3.35
N ALA A 30 21.37 -4.53 -3.70
CA ALA A 30 20.85 -4.46 -5.06
C ALA A 30 20.51 -3.03 -5.49
N ALA A 31 19.99 -2.20 -4.59
CA ALA A 31 19.58 -0.83 -4.90
C ALA A 31 20.76 0.17 -4.85
N TYR A 32 21.69 0.00 -3.92
CA TYR A 32 22.68 1.02 -3.58
C TYR A 32 24.13 0.52 -3.52
N GLY A 33 24.38 -0.77 -3.75
CA GLY A 33 25.70 -1.40 -3.61
C GLY A 33 26.89 -0.68 -4.26
N PRO A 34 26.76 0.03 -5.40
CA PRO A 34 27.87 0.79 -5.98
C PRO A 34 28.34 1.96 -5.12
N VAL A 35 27.43 2.61 -4.39
CA VAL A 35 27.64 3.91 -3.72
C VAL A 35 27.55 3.80 -2.20
N VAL A 36 26.92 2.76 -1.67
CA VAL A 36 26.65 2.58 -0.23
C VAL A 36 27.41 1.36 0.32
N GLN A 37 28.01 1.54 1.49
CA GLN A 37 28.59 0.48 2.30
C GLN A 37 27.82 0.37 3.63
N ILE A 38 27.31 -0.82 3.95
CA ILE A 38 26.66 -1.08 5.25
C ILE A 38 27.75 -1.18 6.33
N LEU A 39 27.52 -0.54 7.47
CA LEU A 39 28.39 -0.64 8.64
C LEU A 39 27.74 -1.59 9.66
N ASP A 40 28.51 -2.57 10.11
CA ASP A 40 28.11 -3.60 11.07
C ASP A 40 29.19 -3.66 12.18
N PRO A 41 28.85 -3.47 13.47
CA PRO A 41 27.50 -3.20 14.00
C PRO A 41 26.96 -1.82 13.62
N PRO A 42 25.62 -1.63 13.62
CA PRO A 42 25.03 -0.31 13.47
C PRO A 42 25.37 0.57 14.68
N LYS A 43 25.30 1.89 14.49
CA LYS A 43 25.51 2.86 15.57
C LYS A 43 24.43 2.70 16.65
N ASP A 44 24.82 2.86 17.92
CA ASP A 44 23.93 2.76 19.07
C ASP A 44 22.62 3.55 18.87
N GLY A 45 21.49 2.88 19.11
CA GLY A 45 20.16 3.45 18.97
C GLY A 45 19.58 3.43 17.54
N PHE A 46 20.25 2.80 16.58
CA PHE A 46 19.79 2.68 15.19
C PHE A 46 19.82 1.22 14.71
N ASP A 47 18.89 0.87 13.82
CA ASP A 47 18.79 -0.49 13.26
C ASP A 47 19.70 -0.68 12.04
N LEU A 48 19.99 0.40 11.32
CA LEU A 48 20.83 0.37 10.12
C LEU A 48 21.77 1.57 10.11
N THR A 49 23.05 1.34 9.87
CA THR A 49 24.02 2.41 9.60
C THR A 49 24.75 2.13 8.31
N MET A 50 24.92 3.17 7.48
CA MET A 50 25.58 3.05 6.19
C MET A 50 26.44 4.26 5.86
N LYS A 51 27.54 4.00 5.15
CA LYS A 51 28.46 5.01 4.63
C LYS A 51 28.20 5.21 3.14
N ILE A 52 27.88 6.44 2.77
CA ILE A 52 27.68 6.87 1.40
C ILE A 52 29.00 7.41 0.86
N ASN A 53 29.48 6.80 -0.23
CA ASN A 53 30.69 7.19 -0.95
C ASN A 53 30.37 8.25 -2.00
N LEU A 54 30.52 9.51 -1.61
CA LEU A 54 30.23 10.66 -2.48
C LEU A 54 31.12 10.71 -3.73
N THR A 55 32.32 10.12 -3.66
CA THR A 55 33.26 10.03 -4.80
C THR A 55 32.82 9.07 -5.89
N LYS A 56 31.91 8.14 -5.57
CA LYS A 56 31.36 7.17 -6.54
C LYS A 56 30.05 7.64 -7.15
N LEU A 57 29.57 8.84 -6.81
CA LEU A 57 28.40 9.42 -7.42
C LEU A 57 28.72 9.89 -8.84
N PRO A 58 27.78 9.73 -9.79
CA PRO A 58 27.98 10.22 -11.15
C PRO A 58 28.14 11.75 -11.16
N PRO A 59 28.96 12.29 -12.08
CA PRO A 59 29.15 13.73 -12.22
C PRO A 59 27.93 14.43 -12.81
N ASP A 60 27.10 13.68 -13.56
CA ASP A 60 25.86 14.15 -14.14
C ASP A 60 24.84 14.50 -13.05
N GLU A 61 24.28 15.71 -13.13
CA GLU A 61 23.42 16.26 -12.08
C GLU A 61 22.08 15.54 -11.98
N GLU A 62 21.48 15.16 -13.11
CA GLU A 62 20.19 14.44 -13.13
C GLU A 62 20.34 13.05 -12.54
N GLN A 63 21.35 12.28 -12.97
CA GLN A 63 21.64 10.95 -12.43
C GLN A 63 22.04 11.00 -10.96
N ARG A 64 22.80 12.02 -10.55
CA ARG A 64 23.15 12.24 -9.15
C ARG A 64 21.90 12.48 -8.31
N ASN A 65 21.03 13.37 -8.74
CA ASN A 65 19.79 13.69 -8.03
C ASN A 65 18.84 12.48 -7.97
N ALA A 66 18.79 11.66 -9.03
CA ALA A 66 18.04 10.41 -9.02
C ALA A 66 18.57 9.42 -7.95
N ILE A 67 19.89 9.22 -7.87
CA ILE A 67 20.51 8.35 -6.86
C ILE A 67 20.27 8.89 -5.45
N LEU A 68 20.43 10.20 -5.24
CA LEU A 68 20.19 10.82 -3.93
C LEU A 68 18.73 10.67 -3.50
N THR A 69 17.78 10.84 -4.42
CA THR A 69 16.36 10.62 -4.18
C THR A 69 16.09 9.16 -3.82
N GLN A 70 16.72 8.21 -4.52
CA GLN A 70 16.62 6.80 -4.18
C GLN A 70 17.19 6.48 -2.79
N ILE A 71 18.32 7.07 -2.41
CA ILE A 71 18.92 6.90 -1.07
C ILE A 71 17.99 7.48 -0.01
N ALA A 72 17.31 8.59 -0.29
CA ALA A 72 16.33 9.18 0.62
C ALA A 72 15.15 8.23 0.90
N SER A 73 14.81 7.35 -0.05
CA SER A 73 13.77 6.32 0.10
C SER A 73 14.26 4.99 0.69
N ILE A 74 15.35 5.01 1.46
CA ILE A 74 15.95 3.80 2.04
C ILE A 74 14.99 3.03 2.95
N ARG A 75 14.17 3.76 3.73
CA ARG A 75 13.20 3.15 4.65
C ARG A 75 12.19 2.31 3.89
N GLU A 76 11.70 2.81 2.77
CA GLU A 76 10.76 2.11 1.90
C GLU A 76 11.38 0.85 1.30
N VAL A 77 12.64 0.90 0.89
CA VAL A 77 13.37 -0.26 0.38
C VAL A 77 13.55 -1.33 1.45
N VAL A 78 13.90 -0.95 2.67
CA VAL A 78 14.10 -1.88 3.80
C VAL A 78 12.79 -2.51 4.23
N LEU A 79 11.74 -1.72 4.46
CA LEU A 79 10.44 -2.21 4.92
C LEU A 79 9.68 -2.98 3.82
N GLY A 80 9.92 -2.65 2.55
CA GLY A 80 9.38 -3.36 1.40
C GLY A 80 10.15 -4.62 1.00
N ALA A 81 11.31 -4.88 1.60
CA ALA A 81 12.19 -5.97 1.21
C ALA A 81 11.54 -7.37 1.32
N PRO A 82 10.80 -7.70 2.41
CA PRO A 82 10.19 -9.02 2.52
C PRO A 82 9.11 -9.25 1.46
N LEU A 83 8.32 -8.23 1.14
CA LEU A 83 7.33 -8.28 0.06
C LEU A 83 8.02 -8.54 -1.28
N LYS A 84 9.06 -7.78 -1.59
CA LYS A 84 9.82 -7.94 -2.84
C LYS A 84 10.45 -9.33 -2.94
N LEU A 85 10.98 -9.86 -1.84
CA LEU A 85 11.56 -11.20 -1.80
C LEU A 85 10.51 -12.27 -2.10
N LEU A 86 9.35 -12.25 -1.42
CA LEU A 86 8.29 -13.23 -1.65
C LEU A 86 7.74 -13.16 -3.07
N LEU A 87 7.57 -11.95 -3.63
CA LEU A 87 7.13 -11.78 -5.01
C LEU A 87 8.20 -12.21 -6.04
N LYS A 88 9.49 -12.13 -5.72
CA LYS A 88 10.55 -12.71 -6.55
C LYS A 88 10.44 -14.23 -6.60
N HIS A 89 10.22 -14.89 -5.46
CA HIS A 89 10.02 -16.34 -5.41
C HIS A 89 8.79 -16.76 -6.22
N LEU A 90 7.70 -15.99 -6.10
CA LEU A 90 6.50 -16.20 -6.91
C LEU A 90 6.75 -16.05 -8.42
N ALA A 91 7.52 -15.05 -8.82
CA ALA A 91 7.88 -14.81 -10.22
C ALA A 91 8.76 -15.92 -10.80
N SER A 92 9.70 -16.45 -10.01
CA SER A 92 10.57 -17.56 -10.40
C SER A 92 9.93 -18.94 -10.22
N ARG A 93 8.68 -19.00 -9.71
CA ARG A 93 7.97 -20.24 -9.38
C ARG A 93 8.77 -21.15 -8.43
N THR A 94 9.50 -20.53 -7.51
CA THR A 94 10.25 -21.23 -6.46
C THR A 94 9.49 -21.21 -5.15
N VAL A 95 9.74 -22.21 -4.30
CA VAL A 95 9.17 -22.27 -2.95
C VAL A 95 9.69 -21.09 -2.15
N ALA A 96 8.78 -20.26 -1.64
CA ALA A 96 9.16 -19.12 -0.81
C ALA A 96 9.73 -19.58 0.55
N PRO A 97 10.66 -18.82 1.16
CA PRO A 97 11.31 -19.21 2.42
C PRO A 97 10.36 -19.31 3.63
N ASN A 98 9.09 -18.92 3.47
CA ASN A 98 8.04 -18.96 4.50
C ASN A 98 6.70 -19.45 3.94
N VAL A 99 6.71 -20.40 3.00
CA VAL A 99 5.44 -20.97 2.46
C VAL A 99 4.52 -21.40 3.60
N ASP A 100 3.25 -21.02 3.50
CA ASP A 100 2.18 -21.26 4.48
C ASP A 100 2.36 -20.60 5.86
N LYS A 101 3.37 -19.73 6.02
CA LYS A 101 3.56 -18.92 7.23
C LYS A 101 3.22 -17.46 6.97
N LEU A 102 2.34 -16.90 7.80
CA LEU A 102 1.98 -15.48 7.75
C LEU A 102 3.21 -14.61 8.10
N VAL A 103 3.51 -13.63 7.25
CA VAL A 103 4.58 -12.66 7.46
C VAL A 103 3.97 -11.29 7.72
N ALA A 104 4.15 -10.75 8.93
CA ALA A 104 3.71 -9.40 9.26
C ALA A 104 4.73 -8.36 8.78
N LEU A 105 4.25 -7.32 8.09
CA LEU A 105 5.04 -6.17 7.66
C LEU A 105 4.60 -4.90 8.38
N VAL A 106 5.59 -4.15 8.86
CA VAL A 106 5.39 -2.83 9.45
C VAL A 106 5.87 -1.79 8.49
N HIS A 107 4.92 -0.99 7.99
CA HIS A 107 5.28 0.21 7.25
C HIS A 107 5.19 1.45 8.16
N ARG A 108 4.26 1.44 9.13
CA ARG A 108 3.99 2.53 10.07
C ARG A 108 3.86 2.01 11.51
N PRO A 109 4.15 2.85 12.52
CA PRO A 109 3.90 2.49 13.92
C PRO A 109 2.43 2.10 14.12
N ASN A 110 2.16 1.00 14.80
CA ASN A 110 0.80 0.49 15.14
C ASN A 110 -0.07 0.06 13.95
N GLU A 111 0.48 0.01 12.74
CA GLU A 111 -0.19 -0.40 11.51
C GLU A 111 0.68 -1.41 10.76
N SER A 112 0.15 -2.63 10.68
CA SER A 112 0.81 -3.74 9.99
C SER A 112 -0.13 -4.33 8.95
N PHE A 113 0.43 -4.83 7.86
CA PHE A 113 -0.28 -5.66 6.91
C PHE A 113 0.44 -7.00 6.77
N PHE A 114 -0.27 -8.01 6.30
CA PHE A 114 0.19 -9.39 6.37
C PHE A 114 0.38 -9.99 4.98
N LEU A 115 1.37 -10.85 4.83
CA LEU A 115 1.61 -11.62 3.61
C LEU A 115 1.41 -13.11 3.93
N ALA A 116 0.54 -13.76 3.17
CA ALA A 116 0.40 -15.21 3.16
C ALA A 116 0.91 -15.76 1.83
N PRO A 117 2.20 -16.15 1.75
CA PRO A 117 2.75 -16.80 0.58
C PRO A 117 2.26 -18.25 0.48
N GLN A 118 1.85 -18.66 -0.71
CA GLN A 118 1.48 -20.02 -1.09
C GLN A 118 2.32 -20.45 -2.31
N ALA A 119 2.16 -21.70 -2.75
CA ALA A 119 2.93 -22.25 -3.86
C ALA A 119 2.71 -21.50 -5.19
N ASP A 120 1.48 -21.04 -5.46
CA ASP A 120 1.07 -20.46 -6.74
C ASP A 120 0.61 -18.99 -6.64
N LYS A 121 0.58 -18.43 -5.43
CA LYS A 121 0.14 -17.05 -5.19
C LYS A 121 0.71 -16.48 -3.89
N VAL A 122 0.64 -15.17 -3.76
CA VAL A 122 0.86 -14.46 -2.49
C VAL A 122 -0.38 -13.63 -2.21
N THR A 123 -0.99 -13.84 -1.05
CA THR A 123 -2.12 -13.03 -0.59
C THR A 123 -1.62 -11.96 0.37
N ILE A 124 -1.86 -10.70 0.04
CA ILE A 124 -1.55 -9.56 0.89
C ILE A 124 -2.83 -9.11 1.59
N MET A 125 -2.80 -8.97 2.90
CA MET A 125 -3.95 -8.64 3.73
C MET A 125 -3.73 -7.31 4.44
N TYR A 126 -4.54 -6.31 4.11
CA TYR A 126 -4.51 -4.98 4.66
C TYR A 126 -5.65 -4.82 5.68
N PRO A 127 -5.35 -4.90 6.99
CA PRO A 127 -6.36 -4.65 8.00
C PRO A 127 -6.69 -3.15 8.04
N MET A 128 -7.94 -2.80 7.77
CA MET A 128 -8.46 -1.46 7.94
C MET A 128 -9.30 -1.39 9.21
N ARG A 129 -9.07 -0.34 10.01
CA ARG A 129 -9.82 -0.05 11.22
C ARG A 129 -10.77 1.10 10.94
N PHE A 130 -12.05 0.87 11.15
CA PHE A 130 -13.08 1.89 11.06
C PHE A 130 -13.61 2.19 12.46
N GLN A 131 -13.76 3.47 12.78
CA GLN A 131 -14.39 3.88 14.04
C GLN A 131 -15.91 3.66 13.96
N ASP A 132 -16.51 4.05 12.83
CA ASP A 132 -17.95 3.97 12.61
C ASP A 132 -18.35 2.78 11.72
N SER A 133 -19.42 2.09 12.11
CA SER A 133 -19.98 0.97 11.32
C SER A 133 -20.50 1.41 9.95
N ILE A 134 -20.92 2.66 9.81
CA ILE A 134 -21.36 3.26 8.54
C ILE A 134 -20.21 3.30 7.53
N ASP A 135 -19.01 3.68 7.97
CA ASP A 135 -17.85 3.77 7.09
C ASP A 135 -17.40 2.40 6.58
N ILE A 136 -17.66 1.32 7.34
CA ILE A 136 -17.40 -0.06 6.90
C ILE A 136 -18.30 -0.41 5.72
N VAL A 137 -19.62 -0.20 5.88
CA VAL A 137 -20.60 -0.48 4.82
C VAL A 137 -20.28 0.33 3.56
N LEU A 138 -19.90 1.60 3.75
CA LEU A 138 -19.50 2.46 2.66
C LEU A 138 -18.21 1.97 1.98
N ALA A 139 -17.19 1.58 2.75
CA ALA A 139 -15.93 1.03 2.23
C ALA A 139 -16.15 -0.25 1.42
N THR A 140 -16.95 -1.18 1.93
CA THR A 140 -17.32 -2.41 1.23
C THR A 140 -17.98 -2.10 -0.12
N SER A 141 -18.91 -1.14 -0.18
CA SER A 141 -19.54 -0.74 -1.45
C SER A 141 -18.54 -0.17 -2.48
N PHE A 142 -17.46 0.48 -2.02
CA PHE A 142 -16.44 1.05 -2.90
C PHE A 142 -15.37 0.06 -3.34
N LEU A 143 -15.06 -0.92 -2.50
CA LEU A 143 -14.01 -1.90 -2.72
C LEU A 143 -14.51 -3.14 -3.46
N GLN A 144 -15.83 -3.27 -3.64
CA GLN A 144 -16.47 -4.29 -4.47
C GLN A 144 -16.13 -4.21 -5.98
N TYR A 145 -15.42 -3.17 -6.44
CA TYR A 145 -15.22 -2.88 -7.88
C TYR A 145 -13.92 -3.38 -8.56
N PRO A 146 -12.86 -3.88 -7.89
CA PRO A 146 -11.75 -4.55 -8.58
C PRO A 146 -11.86 -6.07 -8.42
N SER A 147 -11.80 -6.79 -9.54
CA SER A 147 -11.86 -8.26 -9.67
C SER A 147 -10.77 -9.07 -8.94
N PHE A 148 -9.97 -8.42 -8.07
CA PHE A 148 -8.81 -8.97 -7.38
C PHE A 148 -8.82 -8.74 -5.86
N LEU A 149 -9.85 -8.09 -5.31
CA LEU A 149 -9.99 -7.88 -3.87
C LEU A 149 -11.01 -8.85 -3.27
N HIS A 150 -10.61 -9.59 -2.23
CA HIS A 150 -11.52 -10.37 -1.41
C HIS A 150 -11.67 -9.68 -0.05
N GLU A 151 -12.90 -9.57 0.44
CA GLU A 151 -13.19 -8.89 1.70
C GLU A 151 -13.63 -9.90 2.75
N THR A 152 -13.24 -9.66 4.00
CA THR A 152 -13.78 -10.40 5.16
C THR A 152 -14.17 -9.38 6.22
N ILE A 153 -15.45 -9.39 6.58
CA ILE A 153 -16.04 -8.46 7.55
C ILE A 153 -16.00 -9.13 8.93
N LEU A 154 -15.23 -8.54 9.85
CA LEU A 154 -15.31 -8.81 11.28
C LEU A 154 -15.93 -7.57 11.97
N PRO A 155 -16.54 -7.70 13.16
CA PRO A 155 -17.08 -6.54 13.87
C PRO A 155 -16.01 -5.43 14.00
N HIS A 156 -16.31 -4.26 13.43
CA HIS A 156 -15.44 -3.07 13.36
C HIS A 156 -14.11 -3.20 12.58
N ARG A 157 -13.89 -4.27 11.82
CA ARG A 157 -12.65 -4.47 11.02
C ARG A 157 -12.97 -4.97 9.63
N LEU A 158 -12.42 -4.28 8.62
CA LEU A 158 -12.45 -4.72 7.23
C LEU A 158 -11.05 -5.19 6.85
N LEU A 159 -10.94 -6.41 6.35
CA LEU A 159 -9.70 -6.91 5.78
C LEU A 159 -9.78 -6.82 4.26
N ILE A 160 -8.93 -5.98 3.65
CA ILE A 160 -8.76 -5.99 2.19
C ILE A 160 -7.68 -7.00 1.83
N CYS A 161 -8.00 -7.99 1.00
CA CYS A 161 -7.02 -8.94 0.50
C CYS A 161 -6.70 -8.69 -0.97
N ALA A 162 -5.43 -8.49 -1.34
CA ALA A 162 -4.96 -8.50 -2.71
C ALA A 162 -4.27 -9.83 -3.03
N VAL A 163 -4.72 -10.54 -4.08
CA VAL A 163 -4.13 -11.83 -4.47
C VAL A 163 -3.22 -11.65 -5.67
N VAL A 164 -1.93 -11.97 -5.48
CA VAL A 164 -0.89 -11.84 -6.52
C VAL A 164 -0.53 -13.23 -7.05
N TYR A 165 -0.62 -13.40 -8.37
CA TYR A 165 -0.22 -14.60 -9.10
C TYR A 165 1.07 -14.33 -9.90
N PRO A 166 1.81 -15.36 -10.36
CA PRO A 166 3.06 -15.19 -11.12
C PRO A 166 2.93 -14.20 -12.29
N ARG A 167 1.84 -14.29 -13.05
CA ARG A 167 1.50 -13.38 -14.17
C ARG A 167 1.51 -11.88 -13.82
N HIS A 168 1.32 -11.52 -12.55
CA HIS A 168 1.33 -10.12 -12.08
C HIS A 168 2.74 -9.60 -11.77
N VAL A 169 3.73 -10.49 -11.64
CA VAL A 169 5.11 -10.17 -11.22
C VAL A 169 6.17 -10.64 -12.21
N GLU A 170 5.76 -11.27 -13.33
CA GLU A 170 6.65 -11.69 -14.40
C GLU A 170 7.40 -10.52 -15.07
N GLY A 171 8.69 -10.73 -15.32
CA GLY A 171 9.57 -9.79 -16.01
C GLY A 171 9.75 -8.46 -15.25
N LYS A 172 9.59 -7.35 -15.96
CA LYS A 172 9.79 -5.99 -15.40
C LYS A 172 8.62 -5.49 -14.54
N LYS A 173 7.58 -6.31 -14.31
CA LYS A 173 6.38 -5.91 -13.54
C LYS A 173 6.60 -5.93 -12.03
N LEU A 174 7.56 -6.72 -11.55
CA LEU A 174 7.81 -6.93 -10.13
C LEU A 174 7.90 -5.62 -9.33
N ASP A 175 8.80 -4.70 -9.73
CA ASP A 175 9.01 -3.46 -8.99
C ASP A 175 7.76 -2.57 -8.97
N ARG A 176 7.03 -2.51 -10.09
CA ARG A 176 5.76 -1.77 -10.17
C ARG A 176 4.69 -2.38 -9.27
N THR A 177 4.59 -3.70 -9.21
CA THR A 177 3.65 -4.41 -8.35
C THR A 177 3.98 -4.20 -6.88
N VAL A 178 5.27 -4.31 -6.50
CA VAL A 178 5.74 -4.01 -5.13
C VAL A 178 5.38 -2.57 -4.75
N TRP A 179 5.70 -1.59 -5.60
CA TRP A 179 5.38 -0.19 -5.36
C TRP A 179 3.88 0.03 -5.16
N ASN A 180 3.05 -0.51 -6.05
CA ASN A 180 1.60 -0.36 -5.95
C ASN A 180 1.04 -0.94 -4.65
N LEU A 181 1.52 -2.11 -4.22
CA LEU A 181 1.06 -2.79 -2.99
C LEU A 181 1.50 -2.04 -1.73
N LEU A 182 2.71 -1.49 -1.70
CA LEU A 182 3.19 -0.66 -0.58
C LEU A 182 2.43 0.68 -0.53
N THR A 183 2.24 1.31 -1.68
CA THR A 183 1.50 2.58 -1.79
C THR A 183 0.03 2.38 -1.40
N PHE A 184 -0.57 1.24 -1.75
CA PHE A 184 -1.94 0.92 -1.36
C PHE A 184 -2.11 0.87 0.16
N HIS A 185 -1.15 0.29 0.89
CA HIS A 185 -1.16 0.33 2.36
C HIS A 185 -1.19 1.77 2.89
N ALA A 186 -0.37 2.66 2.32
CA ALA A 186 -0.37 4.08 2.70
C ALA A 186 -1.73 4.74 2.44
N TYR A 187 -2.36 4.47 1.28
CA TYR A 187 -3.71 4.95 0.97
C TYR A 187 -4.78 4.43 1.94
N CYS A 188 -4.70 3.18 2.37
CA CYS A 188 -5.62 2.60 3.34
C CYS A 188 -5.44 3.19 4.75
N SER A 189 -4.20 3.52 5.12
CA SER A 189 -3.86 3.95 6.49
C SER A 189 -4.12 5.44 6.74
N GLU A 190 -3.96 6.31 5.74
CA GLU A 190 -4.02 7.77 5.92
C GLU A 190 -5.42 8.38 5.97
N GLY A 191 -6.46 7.59 6.18
CA GLY A 191 -7.84 8.11 6.14
C GLY A 191 -8.25 8.65 4.75
N PHE A 192 -7.43 8.41 3.72
CA PHE A 192 -7.70 8.80 2.34
C PHE A 192 -8.98 8.13 1.83
N MET A 193 -9.18 6.86 2.18
CA MET A 193 -10.43 6.16 1.94
C MET A 193 -11.59 6.91 2.59
N HIS A 194 -11.53 7.24 3.88
CA HIS A 194 -12.59 8.01 4.55
C HIS A 194 -12.89 9.34 3.84
N THR A 195 -11.86 10.10 3.46
CA THR A 195 -12.04 11.39 2.78
C THR A 195 -12.64 11.24 1.38
N ARG A 196 -12.16 10.27 0.60
CA ARG A 196 -12.65 10.03 -0.77
C ARG A 196 -14.05 9.44 -0.78
N MET A 197 -14.37 8.58 0.19
CA MET A 197 -15.71 8.03 0.39
C MET A 197 -16.69 9.13 0.79
N ARG A 198 -16.35 10.00 1.76
CA ARG A 198 -17.18 11.17 2.13
C ARG A 198 -17.48 12.07 0.93
N ARG A 199 -16.46 12.49 0.17
CA ARG A 199 -16.65 13.33 -1.03
C ARG A 199 -17.56 12.70 -2.08
N ARG A 200 -17.49 11.38 -2.26
CA ARG A 200 -18.37 10.67 -3.20
C ARG A 200 -19.80 10.57 -2.68
N VAL A 201 -20.00 10.31 -1.39
CA VAL A 201 -21.33 10.33 -0.77
C VAL A 201 -21.95 11.72 -0.89
N GLU A 202 -21.20 12.78 -0.59
CA GLU A 202 -21.64 14.16 -0.78
C GLU A 202 -22.07 14.43 -2.24
N SER A 203 -21.27 13.96 -3.21
CA SER A 203 -21.60 14.10 -4.63
C SER A 203 -22.88 13.34 -5.03
N LEU A 204 -23.10 12.14 -4.50
CA LEU A 204 -24.31 11.35 -4.76
C LEU A 204 -25.54 11.98 -4.09
N ILE A 205 -25.41 12.47 -2.85
CA ILE A 205 -26.49 13.21 -2.16
C ILE A 205 -26.87 14.44 -2.98
N GLN A 206 -25.89 15.22 -3.45
CA GLN A 206 -26.14 16.38 -4.32
C GLN A 206 -26.79 16.01 -5.66
N ALA A 207 -26.46 14.86 -6.24
CA ALA A 207 -27.11 14.37 -7.46
C ALA A 207 -28.57 13.95 -7.18
N LEU A 208 -28.81 13.28 -6.05
CA LEU A 208 -30.14 12.84 -5.62
C LEU A 208 -31.05 14.02 -5.30
N ASP A 209 -30.55 15.04 -4.60
CA ASP A 209 -31.31 16.24 -4.27
C ASP A 209 -31.68 17.05 -5.52
N ARG A 210 -30.75 17.13 -6.48
CA ARG A 210 -31.05 17.71 -7.81
C ARG A 210 -32.16 16.95 -8.52
N ALA A 211 -32.06 15.61 -8.58
CA ALA A 211 -33.07 14.78 -9.22
C ALA A 211 -34.47 14.92 -8.57
N LYS A 212 -34.54 15.01 -7.23
CA LYS A 212 -35.80 15.29 -6.53
C LYS A 212 -36.39 16.65 -6.91
N SER A 213 -35.55 17.69 -6.94
CA SER A 213 -36.00 19.05 -7.30
C SER A 213 -36.50 19.14 -8.75
N ASP A 214 -35.89 18.40 -9.68
CA ASP A 214 -36.28 18.37 -11.09
C ASP A 214 -37.59 17.60 -11.29
N ALA A 215 -37.78 16.49 -10.57
CA ALA A 215 -39.04 15.74 -10.58
C ALA A 215 -40.23 16.59 -10.06
N GLU A 216 -40.03 17.38 -9.00
CA GLU A 216 -41.06 18.29 -8.50
C GLU A 216 -41.39 19.42 -9.47
N LYS A 217 -40.38 19.99 -10.16
CA LYS A 217 -40.60 21.01 -11.21
C LYS A 217 -41.41 20.44 -12.37
N LEU A 218 -41.07 19.25 -12.85
CA LEU A 218 -41.80 18.56 -13.93
C LEU A 218 -43.26 18.30 -13.55
N LYS A 219 -43.51 17.89 -12.30
CA LYS A 219 -44.88 17.68 -11.80
C LYS A 219 -45.69 18.98 -11.76
N LYS A 220 -45.10 20.09 -11.33
CA LYS A 220 -45.74 21.42 -11.33
C LYS A 220 -46.01 21.96 -12.74
N LEU A 221 -45.09 21.71 -13.69
CA LEU A 221 -45.27 22.08 -15.10
C LEU A 221 -46.41 21.28 -15.76
N SER A 222 -46.51 19.98 -15.49
CA SER A 222 -47.60 19.14 -15.98
C SER A 222 -48.97 19.61 -15.47
N LEU A 223 -49.06 19.95 -14.19
CA LEU A 223 -50.30 20.46 -13.57
C LEU A 223 -50.71 21.84 -14.11
N LYS A 224 -49.74 22.66 -14.50
CA LYS A 224 -50.01 23.99 -15.07
C LYS A 224 -50.52 23.90 -16.52
N ASN A 225 -49.99 22.96 -17.30
CA ASN A 225 -50.42 22.75 -18.69
C ASN A 225 -51.82 22.12 -18.81
N GLU A 226 -52.26 21.31 -17.84
CA GLU A 226 -53.64 20.79 -17.78
C GLU A 226 -54.67 21.84 -17.34
N GLY A 227 -54.26 22.88 -16.60
CA GLY A 227 -55.14 24.00 -16.24
C GLY A 227 -55.37 24.99 -17.39
N ASP A 228 -54.36 25.20 -18.22
CA ASP A 228 -54.41 26.14 -19.36
C ASP A 228 -55.16 25.57 -20.58
N SER A 229 -55.32 24.24 -20.66
CA SER A 229 -56.06 23.55 -21.73
C SER A 229 -57.55 23.30 -21.42
N ARG A 230 -58.01 23.73 -20.24
CA ARG A 230 -59.43 23.69 -19.82
C ARG A 230 -60.07 25.09 -19.71
N SER A 231 -59.35 26.13 -20.16
CA SER A 231 -59.82 27.52 -20.20
C SER A 231 -60.24 27.91 -21.61
#